data_AF-B7R408-F1
#
_entry.id   AF-B7R408-F1
#
_cell.length_a   1.000
_cell.length_b   1.000
_cell.length_c   1.000
_cell.angle_alpha   90.00
_cell.angle_beta   90.00
_cell.angle_gamma   90.00
#
_symmetry.space_group_name_H-M   'P 1'
#
loop_
_entity.id
_entity.type
_entity.pdbx_description
1 polymer ?
#
loop_
_entity_poly.entity_id
_entity_poly.type
_entity_poly.pdbx_seq_one_letter_code
_entity_poly.pdbx_strand_id
1 'polypeptide(L)'
;MNVKEIHEFLNRLWEDIFTLNDELKAELPEKGFKVEDVEEVFGAYIFLDGEWERMNYPHPAFEVKPQIEVGATPESYYFVVAVPKERISEGFLSLFLELFPRSFIYGSENFLSDVYNWRRDGRVSPREVLERIEGSEEKVFQFEANFGSVEALKKGLERLIDVGKEWEIFDL
;
A
#
# COMPACT_ATOMS: atom_id res chain seq x y z
N MET A 1 -23.02 -1.18 20.43
CA MET A 1 -22.38 -0.30 19.44
C MET A 1 -22.28 1.09 20.05
N ASN A 2 -21.07 1.60 20.24
CA ASN A 2 -20.86 2.94 20.78
C ASN A 2 -20.79 3.95 19.61
N VAL A 3 -21.87 4.69 19.38
CA VAL A 3 -21.97 5.62 18.24
C VAL A 3 -20.92 6.73 18.31
N LYS A 4 -20.58 7.18 19.53
CA LYS A 4 -19.58 8.24 19.73
C LYS A 4 -18.19 7.77 19.28
N GLU A 5 -17.79 6.55 19.67
CA GLU A 5 -16.51 5.98 19.27
C GLU A 5 -16.42 5.79 17.75
N ILE A 6 -17.50 5.35 17.10
CA ILE A 6 -17.55 5.22 15.64
C ILE A 6 -17.41 6.59 14.96
N HIS A 7 -18.12 7.60 15.43
CA HIS A 7 -18.03 8.95 14.88
C HIS A 7 -16.61 9.53 15.00
N GLU A 8 -16.01 9.41 16.18
CA GLU A 8 -14.63 9.89 16.43
C GLU A 8 -13.60 9.13 15.59
N PHE A 9 -13.81 7.82 15.40
CA PHE A 9 -12.98 6.99 14.56
C PHE A 9 -13.04 7.40 13.08
N LEU A 10 -14.25 7.57 12.55
CA LEU A 10 -14.45 7.97 11.15
C LEU A 10 -13.91 9.38 10.90
N ASN A 11 -14.14 10.35 11.79
CA ASN A 11 -13.55 11.68 11.59
C ASN A 11 -12.03 11.62 11.55
N ARG A 12 -11.41 10.89 12.49
CA ARG A 12 -9.95 10.77 12.56
C ARG A 12 -9.37 10.16 11.29
N LEU A 13 -9.97 9.08 10.79
CA LEU A 13 -9.47 8.38 9.61
C LEU A 13 -9.43 9.31 8.38
N TRP A 14 -10.42 10.20 8.21
CA TRP A 14 -10.45 11.16 7.11
C TRP A 14 -9.52 12.36 7.37
N GLU A 15 -9.58 12.95 8.57
CA GLU A 15 -8.73 14.09 8.94
C GLU A 15 -7.24 13.77 8.84
N ASP A 16 -6.82 12.57 9.25
CA ASP A 16 -5.43 12.12 9.14
C ASP A 16 -4.97 12.06 7.68
N ILE A 17 -5.80 11.54 6.77
CA ILE A 17 -5.45 11.42 5.35
C ILE A 17 -5.44 12.78 4.65
N PHE A 18 -6.38 13.68 4.95
CA PHE A 18 -6.33 15.07 4.45
C PHE A 18 -5.07 15.79 4.92
N THR A 19 -4.75 15.68 6.21
CA THR A 19 -3.56 16.32 6.79
C THR A 19 -2.29 15.78 6.14
N LEU A 20 -2.17 14.46 6.01
CA LEU A 20 -1.03 13.83 5.35
C LEU A 20 -0.92 14.26 3.87
N ASN A 21 -2.04 14.36 3.15
CA ASN A 21 -2.05 14.80 1.77
C ASN A 21 -1.47 16.22 1.61
N ASP A 22 -1.87 17.17 2.46
CA ASP A 22 -1.36 18.53 2.45
C ASP A 22 0.14 18.59 2.76
N GLU A 23 0.60 17.82 3.75
CA GLU A 23 2.03 17.72 4.07
C GLU A 23 2.85 17.17 2.88
N LEU A 24 2.39 16.07 2.27
CA LEU A 24 3.12 15.44 1.17
C LEU A 24 3.11 16.30 -0.11
N LYS A 25 2.04 17.07 -0.35
CA LYS A 25 2.00 18.05 -1.44
C LYS A 25 3.06 19.13 -1.31
N ALA A 26 3.43 19.49 -0.08
CA ALA A 26 4.50 20.46 0.17
C ALA A 26 5.90 19.84 0.03
N GLU A 27 6.07 18.57 0.43
CA GLU A 27 7.39 17.93 0.57
C GLU A 27 7.85 17.14 -0.66
N LEU A 28 6.95 16.39 -1.30
CA LEU A 28 7.31 15.41 -2.33
C LEU A 28 7.63 15.97 -3.74
N PRO A 29 7.17 17.17 -4.15
CA PRO A 29 7.58 17.76 -5.42
C PRO A 29 9.10 17.94 -5.55
N GLU A 30 9.80 18.25 -4.46
CA GLU A 30 11.28 18.36 -4.46
C GLU A 30 11.97 17.03 -4.78
N LYS A 31 11.27 15.91 -4.58
CA LYS A 31 11.76 14.55 -4.86
C LYS A 31 11.31 14.02 -6.22
N GLY A 32 10.57 14.80 -7.01
CA GLY A 32 10.08 14.45 -8.34
C GLY A 32 8.69 13.80 -8.38
N PHE A 33 7.96 13.76 -7.27
CA PHE A 33 6.63 13.14 -7.20
C PHE A 33 5.53 14.19 -7.23
N LYS A 34 4.39 13.83 -7.83
CA LYS A 34 3.17 14.66 -7.81
C LYS A 34 2.13 14.00 -6.91
N VAL A 35 1.66 14.74 -5.92
CA VAL A 35 0.60 14.30 -5.02
C VAL A 35 -0.73 14.88 -5.50
N GLU A 36 -1.69 14.01 -5.80
CA GLU A 36 -3.05 14.41 -6.23
C GLU A 36 -3.94 14.71 -4.99
N ASP A 37 -5.15 15.18 -5.23
CA ASP A 37 -6.13 15.42 -4.17
C ASP A 37 -6.66 14.11 -3.57
N VAL A 38 -7.19 14.19 -2.35
CA VAL A 38 -7.89 13.07 -1.71
C VAL A 38 -9.22 12.81 -2.41
N GLU A 39 -9.48 11.55 -2.72
CA GLU A 39 -10.72 11.06 -3.32
C GLU A 39 -11.37 9.97 -2.45
N GLU A 40 -12.68 9.77 -2.65
CA GLU A 40 -13.40 8.64 -2.07
C GLU A 40 -13.30 7.40 -2.96
N VAL A 41 -12.62 6.37 -2.47
CA VAL A 41 -12.50 5.09 -3.18
C VAL A 41 -13.62 4.15 -2.74
N PHE A 42 -14.36 3.58 -3.70
CA PHE A 42 -15.43 2.63 -3.47
C PHE A 42 -15.09 1.24 -4.02
N GLY A 43 -15.58 0.19 -3.35
CA GLY A 43 -15.49 -1.17 -3.87
C GLY A 43 -14.13 -1.85 -3.70
N ALA A 44 -13.22 -1.24 -2.92
CA ALA A 44 -12.02 -1.88 -2.44
C ALA A 44 -12.34 -3.04 -1.47
N TYR A 45 -11.32 -3.84 -1.15
CA TYR A 45 -11.44 -5.00 -0.28
C TYR A 45 -10.57 -4.84 0.97
N ILE A 46 -10.97 -5.48 2.06
CA ILE A 46 -10.27 -5.50 3.34
C ILE A 46 -10.12 -6.95 3.81
N PHE A 47 -8.99 -7.32 4.38
CA PHE A 47 -8.72 -8.71 4.78
C PHE A 47 -9.12 -8.94 6.25
N LEU A 48 -10.32 -9.47 6.49
CA LEU A 48 -10.89 -9.69 7.82
C LEU A 48 -11.04 -11.19 8.09
N ASP A 49 -10.60 -11.64 9.27
CA ASP A 49 -10.78 -13.03 9.73
C ASP A 49 -10.33 -14.13 8.75
N GLY A 50 -9.35 -13.82 7.88
CA GLY A 50 -8.82 -14.76 6.90
C GLY A 50 -9.43 -14.65 5.49
N GLU A 51 -10.38 -13.73 5.29
CA GLU A 51 -11.12 -13.57 4.03
C GLU A 51 -11.06 -12.13 3.51
N TRP A 52 -11.09 -11.97 2.20
CA TRP A 52 -11.21 -10.66 1.54
C TRP A 52 -12.68 -10.24 1.50
N GLU A 53 -13.02 -9.21 2.26
CA GLU A 53 -14.36 -8.65 2.38
C GLU A 53 -14.47 -7.35 1.59
N ARG A 54 -15.59 -7.18 0.86
CA ARG A 54 -15.79 -5.99 0.04
C ARG A 54 -16.26 -4.81 0.90
N MET A 55 -15.57 -3.68 0.78
CA MET A 55 -16.01 -2.41 1.35
C MET A 55 -17.04 -1.76 0.43
N ASN A 56 -18.32 -1.80 0.85
CA ASN A 56 -19.41 -1.08 0.17
C ASN A 56 -19.51 0.40 0.58
N TYR A 57 -18.73 0.81 1.59
CA TYR A 57 -18.55 2.19 2.02
C TYR A 57 -17.26 2.76 1.41
N PRO A 58 -17.14 4.10 1.31
CA PRO A 58 -15.92 4.72 0.81
C PRO A 58 -14.82 4.73 1.88
N HIS A 59 -13.58 4.85 1.42
CA HIS A 59 -12.44 5.21 2.26
C HIS A 59 -11.61 6.30 1.56
N PRO A 60 -10.87 7.14 2.31
CA PRO A 60 -10.06 8.20 1.73
C PRO A 60 -8.72 7.65 1.22
N ALA A 61 -8.39 8.00 -0.01
CA ALA A 61 -7.08 7.71 -0.61
C ALA A 61 -6.68 8.82 -1.59
N PHE A 62 -5.40 8.87 -1.97
CA PHE A 62 -4.88 9.77 -2.98
C PHE A 62 -3.69 9.15 -3.71
N GLU A 63 -3.49 9.56 -4.96
CA GLU A 63 -2.34 9.13 -5.76
C GLU A 63 -1.10 10.00 -5.48
N VAL A 64 0.05 9.34 -5.44
CA VAL A 64 1.39 9.94 -5.52
C VAL A 64 2.05 9.38 -6.78
N LYS A 65 2.00 10.16 -7.86
CA LYS A 65 2.48 9.75 -9.18
C LYS A 65 4.01 9.64 -9.21
N PRO A 66 4.56 8.63 -9.93
CA PRO A 66 3.88 7.89 -11.01
C PRO A 66 3.04 6.67 -10.63
N GLN A 67 3.10 6.14 -9.40
CA GLN A 67 2.63 4.75 -9.18
C GLN A 67 2.36 4.36 -7.73
N ILE A 68 2.19 5.33 -6.83
CA ILE A 68 1.86 5.08 -5.43
C ILE A 68 0.42 5.52 -5.16
N GLU A 69 -0.33 4.73 -4.41
CA GLU A 69 -1.56 5.14 -3.74
C GLU A 69 -1.31 5.19 -2.24
N VAL A 70 -1.89 6.16 -1.54
CA VAL A 70 -1.85 6.30 -0.09
C VAL A 70 -3.26 6.45 0.43
N GLY A 71 -3.62 5.74 1.49
CA GLY A 71 -4.97 5.85 2.05
C GLY A 71 -5.10 5.28 3.46
N ALA A 72 -6.33 5.24 3.94
CA ALA A 72 -6.67 4.57 5.18
C ALA A 72 -7.98 3.80 5.06
N THR A 73 -8.02 2.61 5.66
CA THR A 73 -9.22 1.80 5.83
C THR A 73 -9.56 1.69 7.32
N PRO A 74 -10.73 1.16 7.69
CA PRO A 74 -11.05 0.95 9.11
C PRO A 74 -10.05 0.08 9.88
N GLU A 75 -9.18 -0.67 9.18
CA GLU A 75 -8.17 -1.53 9.78
C GLU A 75 -6.79 -0.87 9.88
N SER A 76 -6.38 -0.10 8.86
CA SER A 76 -5.02 0.43 8.80
C SER A 76 -4.87 1.60 7.85
N TYR A 77 -3.82 2.39 8.08
CA TYR A 77 -3.25 3.29 7.09
C TYR A 77 -2.37 2.47 6.14
N TYR A 78 -2.31 2.83 4.86
CA TYR A 78 -1.58 2.04 3.88
C TYR A 78 -0.94 2.91 2.80
N PHE A 79 0.08 2.34 2.16
CA PHE A 79 0.42 2.69 0.79
C PHE A 79 0.34 1.44 -0.07
N VAL A 80 0.13 1.63 -1.37
CA VAL A 80 0.34 0.63 -2.41
C VAL A 80 1.28 1.21 -3.44
N VAL A 81 2.27 0.44 -3.91
CA VAL A 81 3.06 0.79 -5.10
C VAL A 81 2.88 -0.26 -6.19
N ALA A 82 2.58 0.20 -7.41
CA ALA A 82 2.54 -0.63 -8.58
C ALA A 82 3.98 -0.83 -9.12
N VAL A 83 4.39 -2.10 -9.27
CA VAL A 83 5.74 -2.47 -9.73
C VAL A 83 5.63 -3.39 -10.96
N PRO A 84 6.22 -3.01 -12.10
CA PRO A 84 6.30 -3.89 -13.27
C PRO A 84 7.03 -5.19 -12.93
N LYS A 85 6.49 -6.32 -13.39
CA LYS A 85 7.02 -7.67 -13.09
C LYS A 85 8.51 -7.78 -13.38
N GLU A 86 8.96 -7.19 -14.48
CA GLU A 86 10.36 -7.18 -14.93
C GLU A 86 11.33 -6.41 -14.02
N ARG A 87 10.83 -5.55 -13.12
CA ARG A 87 11.64 -4.82 -12.13
C ARG A 87 11.72 -5.52 -10.78
N ILE A 88 10.95 -6.59 -10.59
CA ILE A 88 10.92 -7.31 -9.32
C ILE A 88 12.08 -8.31 -9.29
N SER A 89 12.98 -8.13 -8.32
CA SER A 89 14.09 -9.05 -8.06
C SER A 89 14.01 -9.64 -6.66
N GLU A 90 14.72 -10.74 -6.41
CA GLU A 90 14.80 -11.35 -5.08
C GLU A 90 15.36 -10.37 -4.04
N GLY A 91 16.34 -9.53 -4.43
CA GLY A 91 16.93 -8.53 -3.56
C GLY A 91 15.94 -7.43 -3.16
N PHE A 92 15.20 -6.89 -4.12
CA PHE A 92 14.13 -5.93 -3.85
C PHE A 92 13.06 -6.54 -2.95
N LEU A 93 12.60 -7.77 -3.25
CA LEU A 93 11.62 -8.49 -2.43
C LEU A 93 12.11 -8.69 -0.99
N SER A 94 13.35 -9.13 -0.82
CA SER A 94 13.93 -9.34 0.51
C SER A 94 13.93 -8.04 1.32
N LEU A 95 14.38 -6.94 0.73
CA LEU A 95 14.43 -5.65 1.39
C LEU A 95 13.02 -5.11 1.70
N PHE A 96 12.08 -5.23 0.75
CA PHE A 96 10.71 -4.79 0.93
C PHE A 96 10.03 -5.54 2.08
N LEU A 97 10.12 -6.87 2.10
CA LEU A 97 9.52 -7.71 3.15
C LEU A 97 10.14 -7.46 4.52
N GLU A 98 11.43 -7.11 4.59
CA GLU A 98 12.11 -6.72 5.82
C GLU A 98 11.61 -5.36 6.34
N LEU A 99 11.48 -4.37 5.46
CA LEU A 99 11.07 -3.02 5.83
C LEU A 99 9.58 -2.91 6.15
N PHE A 100 8.75 -3.75 5.50
CA PHE A 100 7.30 -3.70 5.56
C PHE A 100 6.73 -5.07 5.98
N PRO A 101 6.81 -5.45 7.27
CA PRO A 101 6.40 -6.77 7.74
C PRO A 101 4.89 -7.02 7.73
N ARG A 102 4.07 -5.97 7.55
CA ARG A 102 2.61 -6.07 7.39
C ARG A 102 2.23 -5.74 5.96
N SER A 103 2.74 -6.52 5.02
CA SER A 103 2.59 -6.26 3.59
C SER A 103 1.85 -7.36 2.84
N PHE A 104 1.28 -6.96 1.71
CA PHE A 104 0.63 -7.85 0.75
C PHE A 104 1.25 -7.60 -0.62
N ILE A 105 1.35 -8.67 -1.42
CA ILE A 105 1.78 -8.59 -2.81
C ILE A 105 0.74 -9.33 -3.64
N TYR A 106 0.12 -8.64 -4.59
CA TYR A 106 -0.96 -9.19 -5.40
C TYR A 106 -0.94 -8.64 -6.82
N GLY A 107 -1.61 -9.35 -7.73
CA GLY A 107 -1.74 -8.95 -9.13
C GLY A 107 -2.62 -7.72 -9.31
N SER A 108 -2.33 -6.94 -10.35
CA SER A 108 -3.15 -5.79 -10.74
C SER A 108 -4.52 -6.18 -11.31
N GLU A 109 -4.61 -7.29 -12.05
CA GLU A 109 -5.85 -7.76 -12.67
C GLU A 109 -6.64 -8.70 -11.75
N ASN A 110 -5.94 -9.54 -10.98
CA ASN A 110 -6.52 -10.47 -10.01
C ASN A 110 -6.02 -10.20 -8.58
N PHE A 111 -6.57 -9.17 -7.95
CA PHE A 111 -6.24 -8.79 -6.56
C PHE A 111 -6.63 -9.85 -5.52
N LEU A 112 -7.55 -10.77 -5.83
CA LEU A 112 -7.97 -11.85 -4.94
C LEU A 112 -6.96 -13.01 -4.89
N SER A 113 -6.03 -13.08 -5.85
CA SER A 113 -4.98 -14.08 -5.90
C SER A 113 -3.64 -13.45 -5.50
N ASP A 114 -3.49 -13.18 -4.21
CA ASP A 114 -2.24 -12.67 -3.65
C ASP A 114 -1.09 -13.69 -3.80
N VAL A 115 0.10 -13.20 -4.16
CA VAL A 115 1.33 -14.01 -4.19
C VAL A 115 2.03 -14.00 -2.84
N TYR A 116 1.76 -12.99 -2.01
CA TYR A 116 2.19 -12.92 -0.61
C TYR A 116 1.15 -12.21 0.25
N ASN A 117 0.86 -12.78 1.42
CA ASN A 117 -0.02 -12.22 2.42
C ASN A 117 0.57 -12.45 3.82
N TRP A 118 1.00 -11.37 4.50
CA TRP A 118 1.66 -11.47 5.80
C TRP A 118 0.85 -12.21 6.89
N ARG A 119 -0.49 -12.24 6.76
CA ARG A 119 -1.38 -12.92 7.72
C ARG A 119 -1.46 -14.43 7.49
N ARG A 120 -1.25 -14.89 6.25
CA ARG A 120 -1.32 -16.30 5.86
C ARG A 120 0.06 -16.95 5.75
N ASP A 121 0.97 -16.29 5.03
CA ASP A 121 2.18 -16.92 4.51
C ASP A 121 3.33 -16.96 5.54
N GLY A 122 3.23 -16.18 6.63
CA GLY A 122 4.20 -16.21 7.72
C GLY A 122 5.64 -15.97 7.23
N ARG A 123 6.50 -17.01 7.34
CA ARG A 123 7.92 -16.99 6.94
C ARG A 123 8.16 -17.61 5.55
N VAL A 124 7.41 -17.16 4.55
CA VAL A 124 7.73 -17.46 3.15
C VAL A 124 9.05 -16.78 2.77
N SER A 125 9.91 -17.47 2.03
CA SER A 125 11.17 -16.89 1.55
C SER A 125 10.93 -15.89 0.41
N PRO A 126 11.74 -14.83 0.26
CA PRO A 126 11.65 -13.91 -0.88
C PRO A 126 11.72 -14.65 -2.23
N ARG A 127 12.52 -15.71 -2.30
CA ARG A 127 12.61 -16.60 -3.46
C ARG A 127 11.29 -17.28 -3.80
N GLU A 128 10.58 -17.82 -2.81
CA GLU A 128 9.26 -18.43 -3.04
C GLU A 128 8.24 -17.41 -3.54
N VAL A 129 8.27 -16.16 -3.04
CA VAL A 129 7.41 -15.08 -3.56
C VAL A 129 7.77 -14.78 -5.02
N LEU A 130 9.07 -14.69 -5.33
CA LEU A 130 9.53 -14.44 -6.69
C LEU A 130 9.08 -15.55 -7.66
N GLU A 131 9.20 -16.82 -7.26
CA GLU A 131 8.74 -17.95 -8.07
C GLU A 131 7.22 -17.89 -8.36
N ARG A 132 6.40 -17.43 -7.39
CA ARG A 132 4.96 -17.19 -7.59
C ARG A 132 4.71 -16.04 -8.57
N ILE A 133 5.48 -14.96 -8.47
CA ILE A 133 5.40 -13.81 -9.38
C ILE A 133 5.77 -14.22 -10.81
N GLU A 134 6.88 -14.96 -10.97
CA GLU A 134 7.36 -15.46 -12.25
C GLU A 134 6.33 -16.39 -12.92
N GLY A 135 5.68 -17.25 -12.14
CA GLY A 135 4.63 -18.17 -12.59
C GLY A 135 3.26 -17.53 -12.88
N SER A 136 3.06 -16.26 -12.55
CA SER A 136 1.81 -15.53 -12.80
C SER A 136 1.79 -14.84 -14.17
N GLU A 137 0.61 -14.71 -14.78
CA GLU A 137 0.39 -13.96 -16.03
C GLU A 137 0.31 -12.44 -15.83
N GLU A 138 0.28 -11.97 -14.57
CA GLU A 138 0.26 -10.55 -14.21
C GLU A 138 1.52 -9.83 -14.71
N LYS A 139 1.33 -8.64 -15.28
CA LYS A 139 2.44 -7.78 -15.74
C LYS A 139 2.88 -6.77 -14.69
N VAL A 140 1.99 -6.42 -13.78
CA VAL A 140 2.22 -5.44 -12.72
C VAL A 140 1.72 -6.05 -11.41
N PHE A 141 2.52 -5.87 -10.36
CA PHE A 141 2.17 -6.29 -9.02
C PHE A 141 2.03 -5.09 -8.11
N GLN A 142 1.03 -5.16 -7.24
CA GLN A 142 0.80 -4.19 -6.19
C GLN A 142 1.53 -4.64 -4.94
N PHE A 143 2.34 -3.76 -4.39
CA PHE A 143 3.06 -3.95 -3.13
C PHE A 143 2.42 -3.03 -2.08
N GLU A 144 1.58 -3.60 -1.24
CA GLU A 144 0.85 -2.90 -0.18
C GLU A 144 1.57 -3.05 1.15
N ALA A 145 1.62 -1.99 1.96
CA ALA A 145 2.12 -2.04 3.33
C ALA A 145 1.16 -1.32 4.28
N ASN A 146 0.86 -1.98 5.41
CA ASN A 146 -0.12 -1.50 6.39
C ASN A 146 0.54 -1.01 7.68
N PHE A 147 0.03 0.11 8.19
CA PHE A 147 0.55 0.87 9.31
C PHE A 147 -0.53 1.12 10.35
N GLY A 148 -0.12 1.17 11.62
CA GLY A 148 -1.02 1.43 12.75
C GLY A 148 -1.28 2.92 13.03
N SER A 149 -0.56 3.83 12.37
CA SER A 149 -0.75 5.28 12.51
C SER A 149 -0.31 6.03 11.25
N VAL A 150 -0.82 7.24 11.07
CA VAL A 150 -0.48 8.12 9.95
C VAL A 150 1.01 8.53 9.94
N GLU A 151 1.62 8.70 11.11
CA GLU A 151 3.05 9.03 11.23
C GLU A 151 3.94 7.85 10.82
N ALA A 152 3.51 6.63 11.13
CA ALA A 152 4.20 5.43 10.68
C ALA A 152 4.07 5.25 9.16
N LEU A 153 2.91 5.56 8.59
CA LEU A 153 2.69 5.60 7.14
C LEU A 153 3.62 6.63 6.47
N LYS A 154 3.68 7.88 6.95
CA LYS A 154 4.55 8.91 6.38
C LYS A 154 6.02 8.46 6.33
N LYS A 155 6.54 7.92 7.44
CA LYS A 155 7.91 7.36 7.50
C LYS A 155 8.09 6.15 6.60
N GLY A 156 7.06 5.30 6.48
CA GLY A 156 7.05 4.16 5.58
C GLY A 156 7.15 4.60 4.11
N LEU A 157 6.41 5.64 3.73
CA LEU A 157 6.42 6.21 2.39
C LEU A 157 7.77 6.84 2.04
N GLU A 158 8.40 7.56 2.97
CA GLU A 158 9.76 8.09 2.76
C GLU A 158 10.76 6.96 2.46
N ARG A 159 10.72 5.88 3.26
CA ARG A 159 11.57 4.71 3.03
C ARG A 159 11.28 4.03 1.69
N LEU A 160 10.00 3.92 1.33
CA LEU A 160 9.60 3.37 0.04
C LEU A 160 10.17 4.19 -1.11
N ILE A 161 10.13 5.52 -1.02
CA ILE A 161 10.69 6.41 -2.03
C ILE A 161 12.20 6.22 -2.15
N ASP A 162 12.91 6.11 -1.04
CA ASP A 162 14.37 5.91 -1.04
C ASP A 162 14.73 4.55 -1.68
N VAL A 163 14.08 3.47 -1.25
CA VAL A 163 14.29 2.12 -1.79
C VAL A 163 13.86 2.03 -3.25
N GLY A 164 12.70 2.59 -3.60
CA GLY A 164 12.21 2.54 -4.97
C GLY A 164 13.10 3.33 -5.94
N LYS A 165 13.80 4.37 -5.48
CA LYS A 165 14.83 5.04 -6.28
C LYS A 165 16.09 4.18 -6.43
N GLU A 166 16.55 3.53 -5.37
CA GLU A 166 17.73 2.65 -5.40
C GLU A 166 17.52 1.47 -6.37
N TRP A 167 16.31 0.92 -6.41
CA TRP A 167 15.95 -0.24 -7.23
C TRP A 167 15.26 0.12 -8.56
N GLU A 168 15.27 1.40 -8.95
CA GLU A 168 14.70 1.91 -10.21
C GLU A 168 13.22 1.49 -10.43
N ILE A 169 12.46 1.44 -9.33
CA ILE A 169 11.06 1.01 -9.32
C ILE A 169 10.17 2.05 -10.00
N PHE A 170 10.44 3.33 -9.79
CA PHE A 170 9.62 4.44 -10.28
C PHE A 170 9.96 4.86 -11.71
N ASP A 171 8.92 5.13 -12.51
CA ASP A 171 9.03 5.83 -13.80
C ASP A 171 9.17 7.35 -13.60
N LEU A 172 10.26 7.80 -12.96
CA LEU A 172 10.56 9.22 -12.70
C LEU A 172 11.20 9.95 -13.89
#